data_AF-A0A914PXE3-F1
#
_entry.id   AF-A0A914PXE3-F1
#
_cell.length_a   1.000
_cell.length_b   1.000
_cell.length_c   1.000
_cell.angle_alpha   90.00
_cell.angle_beta   90.00
_cell.angle_gamma   90.00
#
_symmetry.space_group_name_H-M   'P 1'
#
loop_
_entity.id
_entity.type
_entity.pdbx_description
1 polymer ?
#
loop_
_entity_poly.entity_id
_entity_poly.type
_entity_poly.pdbx_seq_one_letter_code
_entity_poly.pdbx_strand_id
1 'polypeptide(L)'
;MKVNMFRHEDASIKAKLDKFVVDVYTPVLDRLKWEASSNEPMKVSMLRAMIISRLSRVGHETTIQSARQKFREHVDNKSELNPDLRSVIYGTVTRNDGNEGIEKVRKIFETVGFSEVERNCIAALGQASDEALLKHVYDYGVKQGKIRSQDLITIP
;
A
#
# COMPACT_ATOMS: atom_id res chain seq x y z
N MET A 1 -27.27 3.05 9.16
CA MET A 1 -27.27 2.78 7.71
C MET A 1 -25.97 2.05 7.40
N LYS A 2 -26.00 0.72 7.27
CA LYS A 2 -24.82 -0.09 6.92
C LYS A 2 -24.51 0.18 5.45
N VAL A 3 -23.46 0.93 5.14
CA VAL A 3 -22.98 1.06 3.76
C VAL A 3 -22.10 -0.15 3.48
N ASN A 4 -22.74 -1.31 3.29
CA ASN A 4 -22.13 -2.44 2.59
C ASN A 4 -22.14 -2.09 1.11
N MET A 5 -21.09 -1.42 0.65
CA MET A 5 -20.88 -1.16 -0.77
C MET A 5 -20.57 -2.50 -1.45
N PHE A 6 -21.63 -3.15 -1.92
CA PHE A 6 -21.74 -4.29 -2.83
C PHE A 6 -20.41 -4.89 -3.33
N ARG A 7 -19.87 -5.85 -2.58
CA ARG A 7 -19.14 -6.98 -3.15
C ARG A 7 -19.91 -8.25 -2.83
N HIS A 8 -20.96 -8.53 -3.59
CA HIS A 8 -21.42 -9.91 -3.76
C HIS A 8 -20.37 -10.62 -4.64
N GLU A 9 -19.17 -10.80 -4.10
CA GLU A 9 -18.12 -11.57 -4.75
C GLU A 9 -18.39 -13.03 -4.44
N ASP A 10 -18.66 -13.82 -5.48
CA ASP A 10 -18.61 -15.27 -5.37
C ASP A 10 -17.19 -15.64 -4.94
N ALA A 11 -17.06 -16.20 -3.74
CA ALA A 11 -15.76 -16.54 -3.15
C ALA A 11 -14.96 -17.53 -4.02
N SER A 12 -15.64 -18.42 -4.75
CA SER A 12 -15.01 -19.35 -5.68
C SER A 12 -14.45 -18.63 -6.90
N ILE A 13 -15.23 -17.71 -7.50
CA ILE A 13 -14.76 -16.91 -8.64
C ILE A 13 -13.61 -16.00 -8.21
N LYS A 14 -13.73 -15.36 -7.04
CA LYS A 14 -12.68 -14.51 -6.48
C LYS A 14 -11.38 -15.29 -6.28
N ALA A 15 -11.44 -16.47 -5.65
CA ALA A 15 -10.26 -17.30 -5.43
C ALA A 15 -9.59 -17.73 -6.74
N LYS A 16 -10.38 -18.08 -7.77
CA LYS A 16 -9.85 -18.40 -9.11
C LYS A 16 -9.18 -17.20 -9.77
N LEU A 17 -9.77 -16.01 -9.65
CA LEU A 17 -9.20 -14.77 -10.20
C LEU A 17 -7.92 -14.37 -9.45
N ASP A 18 -7.90 -14.44 -8.12
CA ASP A 18 -6.73 -14.16 -7.31
C ASP A 18 -5.59 -15.12 -7.68
N LYS A 19 -5.88 -16.42 -7.85
CA LYS A 19 -4.91 -17.40 -8.34
C LYS A 19 -4.37 -17.04 -9.73
N PHE A 20 -5.25 -16.68 -10.67
CA PHE A 20 -4.83 -16.25 -12.00
C PHE A 20 -3.89 -15.04 -11.96
N VAL A 21 -4.20 -14.04 -11.10
CA VAL A 21 -3.33 -12.87 -10.90
C VAL A 21 -1.95 -13.29 -10.39
N VAL A 22 -1.87 -14.20 -9.42
CA VAL A 22 -0.60 -14.72 -8.90
C VAL A 22 0.18 -15.44 -10.00
N ASP A 23 -0.46 -16.37 -10.72
CA ASP A 23 0.18 -17.18 -11.75
C ASP A 23 0.74 -16.31 -12.91
N VAL A 24 0.07 -15.21 -13.26
CA VAL A 24 0.51 -14.30 -14.33
C VAL A 24 1.60 -13.33 -13.87
N TYR A 25 1.48 -12.78 -12.67
CA TYR A 25 2.35 -11.66 -12.25
C TYR A 25 3.62 -12.07 -11.50
N THR A 26 3.62 -13.20 -10.79
CA THR A 26 4.82 -13.66 -10.08
C THR A 26 6.01 -13.85 -11.03
N PRO A 27 5.90 -14.54 -12.19
CA PRO A 27 7.03 -14.68 -13.12
C PRO A 27 7.49 -13.35 -13.74
N VAL A 28 6.64 -12.33 -13.77
CA VAL A 28 7.02 -10.99 -14.24
C VAL A 28 7.81 -10.28 -13.15
N LEU A 29 7.33 -10.31 -11.90
CA LEU A 29 8.05 -9.71 -10.77
C LEU A 29 9.42 -10.35 -10.56
N ASP A 30 9.54 -11.67 -10.70
CA ASP A 30 10.82 -12.37 -10.56
C ASP A 30 11.85 -11.92 -11.60
N ARG A 31 11.40 -11.61 -12.82
CA ARG A 31 12.26 -11.06 -13.88
C ARG A 31 12.64 -9.59 -13.63
N LEU A 32 11.67 -8.78 -13.19
CA LEU A 32 11.89 -7.35 -12.93
C LEU A 32 12.69 -7.08 -11.65
N LYS A 33 12.66 -8.02 -10.71
CA LYS A 33 13.20 -7.91 -9.35
C LYS A 33 12.61 -6.71 -8.60
N TRP A 34 12.97 -6.60 -7.32
CA TRP A 34 12.55 -5.47 -6.48
C TRP A 34 13.44 -4.24 -6.66
N GLU A 35 14.71 -4.44 -7.00
CA GLU A 35 15.68 -3.37 -7.25
C GLU A 35 15.71 -2.99 -8.73
N ALA A 36 15.74 -1.69 -9.00
CA ALA A 36 15.92 -1.17 -10.35
C ALA A 36 17.33 -1.47 -10.85
N SER A 37 17.47 -1.81 -12.13
CA SER A 37 18.79 -1.89 -12.78
C SER A 37 19.34 -0.50 -13.09
N SER A 38 20.66 -0.39 -13.27
CA SER A 38 21.26 0.83 -13.81
C SER A 38 20.64 1.17 -15.17
N ASN A 39 20.26 2.44 -15.36
CA ASN A 39 19.59 2.95 -16.57
C ASN A 39 18.26 2.25 -16.93
N GLU A 40 17.53 1.76 -15.93
CA GLU A 40 16.20 1.19 -16.16
C GLU A 40 15.21 2.24 -16.73
N PRO A 41 14.44 1.91 -17.79
CA PRO A 41 13.40 2.80 -18.29
C PRO A 41 12.30 3.04 -17.24
N MET A 42 11.84 4.28 -17.09
CA MET A 42 10.79 4.66 -16.12
C MET A 42 9.53 3.76 -16.19
N LYS A 43 9.14 3.32 -17.40
CA LYS A 43 8.00 2.42 -17.61
C LYS A 43 8.16 1.07 -16.89
N VAL A 44 9.38 0.58 -16.74
CA VAL A 44 9.68 -0.68 -16.05
C VAL A 44 9.51 -0.51 -14.54
N SER A 45 9.97 0.61 -13.97
CA SER A 45 9.74 0.91 -12.55
C SER A 45 8.25 1.07 -12.22
N MET A 46 7.50 1.77 -13.09
CA MET A 46 6.04 1.88 -12.96
C MET A 46 5.35 0.51 -13.03
N LEU A 47 5.76 -0.35 -13.98
CA LEU A 47 5.24 -1.70 -14.11
C LEU A 47 5.52 -2.54 -12.85
N ARG A 48 6.72 -2.44 -12.28
CA ARG A 48 7.09 -3.10 -11.03
C ARG A 48 6.15 -2.69 -9.90
N ALA A 49 5.94 -1.38 -9.69
CA ALA A 49 5.04 -0.88 -8.65
C ALA A 49 3.59 -1.39 -8.82
N MET A 50 3.09 -1.42 -10.07
CA MET A 50 1.75 -1.94 -10.37
C MET A 50 1.61 -3.44 -10.05
N ILE A 51 2.60 -4.23 -10.45
CA ILE A 51 2.61 -5.68 -10.20
C ILE A 51 2.67 -5.97 -8.70
N ILE A 52 3.57 -5.32 -7.97
CA ILE A 52 3.69 -5.48 -6.51
C ILE A 52 2.36 -5.11 -5.84
N SER A 53 1.73 -4.01 -6.26
CA SER A 53 0.44 -3.57 -5.70
C SER A 53 -0.66 -4.58 -5.94
N ARG A 54 -0.66 -5.21 -7.11
CA ARG A 54 -1.70 -6.17 -7.45
C ARG A 54 -1.50 -7.52 -6.77
N LEU A 55 -0.26 -8.00 -6.68
CA LEU A 55 0.11 -9.19 -5.90
C LEU A 55 -0.18 -9.02 -4.40
N SER A 56 0.13 -7.85 -3.81
CA SER A 56 -0.17 -7.61 -2.40
C SER A 56 -1.66 -7.53 -2.12
N ARG A 57 -2.47 -6.97 -3.04
CA ARG A 57 -3.94 -6.90 -2.92
C ARG A 57 -4.64 -8.25 -3.00
N VAL A 58 -4.07 -9.22 -3.71
CA VAL A 58 -4.63 -10.58 -3.79
C VAL A 58 -4.08 -11.52 -2.71
N GLY A 59 -3.31 -11.00 -1.76
CA GLY A 59 -2.81 -11.80 -0.62
C GLY A 59 -1.60 -12.67 -0.94
N HIS A 60 -0.78 -12.32 -1.94
CA HIS A 60 0.44 -13.08 -2.24
C HIS A 60 1.49 -12.88 -1.12
N GLU A 61 1.62 -13.89 -0.25
CA GLU A 61 2.37 -13.79 1.00
C GLU A 61 3.84 -13.42 0.80
N THR A 62 4.52 -14.01 -0.19
CA THR A 62 5.92 -13.68 -0.50
C THR A 62 6.09 -12.19 -0.80
N THR A 63 5.19 -11.60 -1.60
CA THR A 63 5.24 -10.17 -1.92
C THR A 63 4.95 -9.31 -0.68
N ILE A 64 3.99 -9.72 0.14
CA ILE A 64 3.65 -9.01 1.39
C ILE A 64 4.86 -9.01 2.35
N GLN A 65 5.52 -10.15 2.52
CA GLN A 65 6.69 -10.27 3.39
C GLN A 65 7.87 -9.44 2.89
N SER A 66 8.14 -9.42 1.57
CA SER A 66 9.15 -8.54 1.00
C SER A 66 8.82 -7.05 1.19
N ALA A 67 7.55 -6.66 1.01
CA ALA A 67 7.11 -5.28 1.26
C ALA A 67 7.29 -4.88 2.75
N ARG A 68 6.90 -5.77 3.68
CA ARG A 68 7.11 -5.58 5.12
C ARG A 68 8.58 -5.44 5.47
N GLN A 69 9.44 -6.29 4.90
CA GLN A 69 10.88 -6.22 5.12
C GLN A 69 11.43 -4.87 4.68
N LYS A 70 11.12 -4.43 3.46
CA LYS A 70 11.58 -3.13 2.93
C LYS A 70 11.05 -1.95 3.73
N PHE A 71 9.80 -2.03 4.20
CA PHE A 71 9.25 -1.02 5.10
C PHE A 71 10.05 -0.93 6.41
N ARG A 72 10.36 -2.07 7.04
CA ARG A 72 11.17 -2.10 8.27
C ARG A 72 12.57 -1.54 8.03
N GLU A 73 13.25 -1.96 6.97
CA GLU A 73 14.58 -1.43 6.62
C GLU A 73 14.53 0.09 6.43
N HIS A 74 13.48 0.60 5.80
CA HIS A 74 13.29 2.03 5.60
C HIS A 74 13.06 2.79 6.92
N VAL A 75 12.21 2.28 7.81
CA VAL A 75 11.83 2.96 9.06
C VAL A 75 12.89 2.82 10.15
N ASP A 76 13.43 1.61 10.32
CA ASP A 76 14.32 1.28 11.44
C ASP A 76 15.79 1.55 11.08
N ASN A 77 16.20 1.19 9.86
CA ASN A 77 17.60 1.28 9.42
C ASN A 77 17.88 2.52 8.58
N LYS A 78 16.88 3.39 8.37
CA LYS A 78 16.95 4.59 7.52
C LYS A 78 17.44 4.29 6.11
N SER A 79 17.18 3.07 5.62
CA SER A 79 17.51 2.72 4.24
C SER A 79 16.66 3.51 3.26
N GLU A 80 17.26 3.92 2.15
CA GLU A 80 16.54 4.63 1.10
C GLU A 80 15.49 3.70 0.48
N LEU A 81 14.23 4.14 0.50
CA LEU A 81 13.15 3.42 -0.16
C LEU A 81 12.86 4.08 -1.50
N ASN A 82 12.90 3.27 -2.56
CA ASN A 82 12.59 3.72 -3.91
C ASN A 82 11.25 4.49 -3.91
N PRO A 83 11.23 5.77 -4.36
CA PRO A 83 10.02 6.59 -4.38
C PRO A 83 8.83 5.94 -5.10
N ASP A 84 9.07 5.21 -6.20
CA ASP A 84 8.04 4.54 -6.98
C ASP A 84 7.36 3.40 -6.21
N LEU A 85 8.07 2.81 -5.23
CA LEU A 85 7.56 1.72 -4.40
C LEU A 85 6.93 2.20 -3.09
N ARG A 86 7.07 3.48 -2.75
CA ARG A 86 6.68 4.00 -1.44
C ARG A 86 5.18 3.84 -1.18
N SER A 87 4.34 4.31 -2.09
CA SER A 87 2.88 4.21 -1.97
C SER A 87 2.42 2.76 -1.80
N VAL A 88 2.97 1.84 -2.61
CA VAL A 88 2.56 0.44 -2.58
C VAL A 88 3.04 -0.27 -1.32
N ILE A 89 4.25 0.02 -0.83
CA ILE A 89 4.78 -0.58 0.39
C ILE A 89 4.01 -0.07 1.61
N TYR A 90 3.78 1.24 1.71
CA TYR A 90 3.01 1.81 2.83
C TYR A 90 1.57 1.30 2.83
N GLY A 91 0.93 1.23 1.65
CA GLY A 91 -0.41 0.65 1.51
C GLY A 91 -0.46 -0.83 1.84
N THR A 92 0.58 -1.60 1.51
CA THR A 92 0.68 -3.03 1.85
C THR A 92 0.78 -3.23 3.36
N VAL A 93 1.60 -2.45 4.07
CA VAL A 93 1.70 -2.50 5.53
C VAL A 93 0.38 -2.08 6.19
N THR A 94 -0.23 -0.98 5.73
CA THR A 94 -1.51 -0.49 6.26
C THR A 94 -2.62 -1.55 6.13
N ARG A 95 -2.67 -2.25 4.99
CA ARG A 95 -3.71 -3.24 4.72
C ARG A 95 -3.53 -4.55 5.51
N ASN A 96 -2.28 -4.97 5.73
CA ASN A 96 -1.99 -6.31 6.22
C ASN A 96 -1.53 -6.35 7.69
N ASP A 97 -1.18 -5.21 8.30
CA ASP A 97 -0.61 -5.17 9.67
C ASP A 97 -1.58 -4.50 10.67
N GLY A 98 -2.83 -4.30 10.26
CA GLY A 98 -3.89 -3.76 11.11
C GLY A 98 -3.54 -2.39 11.69
N ASN A 99 -3.89 -2.17 12.96
CA ASN A 99 -3.65 -0.89 13.63
C ASN A 99 -2.15 -0.57 13.75
N GLU A 100 -1.29 -1.58 13.94
CA GLU A 100 0.15 -1.34 14.03
C GLU A 100 0.71 -0.75 12.73
N GLY A 101 0.28 -1.26 11.57
CA GLY A 101 0.66 -0.71 10.27
C GLY A 101 0.21 0.73 10.09
N ILE A 102 -1.03 1.03 10.49
CA ILE A 102 -1.60 2.39 10.44
C ILE A 102 -0.78 3.36 11.29
N GLU A 103 -0.48 3.00 12.54
CA GLU A 103 0.30 3.84 13.45
C GLU A 103 1.71 4.13 12.91
N LYS A 104 2.37 3.13 12.31
CA LYS A 104 3.68 3.31 11.67
C LYS A 104 3.62 4.32 10.51
N VAL A 105 2.64 4.19 9.62
CA VAL A 105 2.46 5.11 8.48
C VAL A 105 2.07 6.52 8.96
N ARG A 106 1.23 6.62 10.00
CA ARG A 106 0.84 7.90 10.61
C ARG A 106 2.03 8.63 11.20
N LYS A 107 2.93 7.92 11.88
CA LYS A 107 4.18 8.49 12.41
C LYS A 107 5.06 9.05 11.29
N ILE A 108 5.16 8.38 10.14
CA ILE A 108 5.89 8.91 8.98
C ILE A 108 5.22 10.20 8.49
N PHE A 109 3.90 10.20 8.29
CA PHE A 109 3.14 11.37 7.86
C PHE A 109 3.39 12.59 8.78
N GLU A 110 3.40 12.40 10.09
CA GLU A 110 3.56 13.47 11.07
C GLU A 110 4.99 14.02 11.17
N THR A 111 5.99 13.28 10.68
CA THR A 111 7.41 13.60 10.89
C THR A 111 8.18 13.95 9.62
N VAL A 112 7.71 13.53 8.43
CA VAL A 112 8.50 13.58 7.20
C VAL A 112 8.71 15.01 6.66
N GLY A 113 7.75 15.92 6.87
CA GLY A 113 7.85 17.32 6.44
C GLY A 113 7.97 17.55 4.93
N PHE A 114 7.73 16.51 4.11
CA PHE A 114 7.80 16.57 2.66
C PHE A 114 6.48 16.13 2.04
N SER A 115 5.81 17.06 1.35
CA SER A 115 4.44 16.85 0.88
C SER A 115 4.26 15.69 -0.09
N GLU A 116 5.30 15.27 -0.83
CA GLU A 116 5.22 14.07 -1.66
C GLU A 116 5.11 12.79 -0.82
N VAL A 117 5.88 12.67 0.27
CA VAL A 117 5.78 11.51 1.16
C VAL A 117 4.49 11.57 1.97
N GLU A 118 4.04 12.75 2.37
CA GLU A 118 2.74 12.93 3.03
C GLU A 118 1.60 12.39 2.16
N ARG A 119 1.56 12.72 0.86
CA ARG A 119 0.57 12.19 -0.08
C ARG A 119 0.63 10.66 -0.20
N ASN A 120 1.83 10.08 -0.20
CA ASN A 120 2.00 8.63 -0.17
C ASN A 120 1.41 8.00 1.10
N CYS A 121 1.60 8.64 2.26
CA CYS A 121 1.03 8.20 3.53
C CYS A 121 -0.50 8.31 3.54
N ILE A 122 -1.06 9.42 3.06
CA ILE A 122 -2.51 9.63 2.97
C ILE A 122 -3.16 8.55 2.09
N ALA A 123 -2.60 8.31 0.90
CA ALA A 123 -3.08 7.27 -0.01
C ALA A 123 -2.95 5.85 0.58
N ALA A 124 -1.96 5.61 1.44
CA ALA A 124 -1.77 4.34 2.13
C ALA A 124 -2.75 4.17 3.30
N LEU A 125 -2.99 5.21 4.11
CA LEU A 125 -3.91 5.15 5.25
C LEU A 125 -5.35 4.83 4.81
N GLY A 126 -5.80 5.33 3.67
CA GLY A 126 -7.10 4.96 3.09
C GLY A 126 -7.22 3.49 2.66
N GLN A 127 -6.12 2.72 2.69
CA GLN A 127 -6.13 1.31 2.30
C GLN A 127 -6.35 0.33 3.46
N ALA A 128 -6.74 0.82 4.65
CA ALA A 128 -7.07 -0.01 5.80
C ALA A 128 -8.11 -1.11 5.44
N SER A 129 -7.98 -2.27 6.07
CA SER A 129 -8.63 -3.51 5.61
C SER A 129 -10.05 -3.74 6.13
N ASP A 130 -10.42 -3.11 7.24
CA ASP A 130 -11.76 -3.25 7.85
C ASP A 130 -12.38 -1.91 8.23
N GLU A 131 -13.68 -1.94 8.51
CA GLU A 131 -14.50 -0.75 8.83
C GLU A 131 -14.03 -0.04 10.10
N ALA A 132 -13.56 -0.76 11.11
CA ALA A 132 -13.11 -0.17 12.37
C ALA A 132 -11.81 0.61 12.17
N LEU A 133 -10.86 0.04 11.42
CA LEU A 133 -9.60 0.69 11.06
C LEU A 133 -9.81 1.87 10.11
N LEU A 134 -10.69 1.74 9.11
CA LEU A 134 -11.06 2.86 8.24
C LEU A 134 -11.71 4.00 9.02
N LYS A 135 -12.60 3.67 9.98
CA LYS A 135 -13.18 4.68 10.87
C LYS A 135 -12.12 5.36 11.72
N HIS A 136 -11.13 4.62 12.21
CA HIS A 136 -10.00 5.19 12.95
C HIS A 136 -9.21 6.19 12.09
N VAL A 137 -8.89 5.82 10.84
CA VAL A 137 -8.22 6.71 9.88
C VAL A 137 -9.08 7.94 9.56
N TYR A 138 -10.40 7.77 9.39
CA TYR A 138 -11.33 8.87 9.17
C TYR A 138 -11.40 9.84 10.36
N ASP A 139 -11.51 9.31 11.58
CA ASP A 139 -11.54 10.13 12.79
C ASP A 139 -10.24 10.94 12.94
N TYR A 140 -9.09 10.33 12.64
CA TYR A 140 -7.78 11.02 12.61
C TYR A 140 -7.70 12.09 11.50
N GLY A 141 -7.90 11.69 10.25
CA GLY A 141 -7.64 12.55 9.10
C GLY A 141 -8.68 13.66 8.94
N VAL A 142 -9.95 13.32 9.07
CA VAL A 142 -11.09 14.20 8.78
C VAL A 142 -11.59 14.90 10.03
N LYS A 143 -11.96 14.16 11.08
CA LYS A 143 -12.58 14.79 12.27
C LYS A 143 -11.61 15.62 13.10
N GLN A 144 -10.39 15.14 13.30
CA GLN A 144 -9.35 15.88 14.03
C GLN A 144 -8.62 16.89 13.14
N GLY A 145 -8.92 16.94 11.83
CA GLY A 145 -8.31 17.88 10.89
C GLY A 145 -6.82 17.68 10.67
N LYS A 146 -6.30 16.45 10.83
CA LYS A 146 -4.88 16.14 10.67
C LYS A 146 -4.44 16.13 9.21
N ILE A 147 -5.36 15.84 8.29
CA ILE A 147 -5.13 15.91 6.84
C ILE A 147 -5.79 17.19 6.31
N ARG A 148 -5.07 17.94 5.48
CA ARG A 148 -5.58 19.18 4.88
C ARG A 148 -6.77 18.86 3.97
N SER A 149 -7.77 19.74 3.95
CA SER A 149 -9.00 19.55 3.18
C SER A 149 -8.76 19.25 1.69
N GLN A 150 -7.75 19.90 1.09
CA GLN A 150 -7.37 19.68 -0.31
C GLN A 150 -6.79 18.29 -0.59
N ASP A 151 -6.21 17.63 0.43
CA ASP A 151 -5.58 16.32 0.27
C ASP A 151 -6.56 15.17 0.60
N LEU A 152 -7.72 15.48 1.21
CA LEU A 152 -8.75 14.48 1.56
C LEU A 152 -9.30 13.74 0.34
N ILE A 153 -9.34 14.38 -0.84
CA ILE A 153 -9.77 13.74 -2.11
C ILE A 153 -8.82 12.60 -2.55
N THR A 154 -7.62 12.53 -1.97
CA THR A 154 -6.60 11.53 -2.29
C THR A 154 -6.80 10.22 -1.53
N ILE A 155 -7.70 10.19 -0.54
CA ILE A 155 -8.02 8.98 0.23
C ILE A 155 -8.92 8.08 -0.66
N PRO A 156 -8.44 6.89 -1.08
CA PRO A 156 -9.16 6.01 -2.01
C PRO A 156 -10.34 5.26 -1.39
#